data_AF-A0A6L9YRJ9-F1
#
_entry.id   AF-A0A6L9YRJ9-F1
#
_cell.length_a   1.000
_cell.length_b   1.000
_cell.length_c   1.000
_cell.angle_alpha   90.00
_cell.angle_beta   90.00
_cell.angle_gamma   90.00
#
_symmetry.space_group_name_H-M   'P 1'
#
loop_
_entity.id
_entity.type
_entity.pdbx_description
1 polymer ?
#
loop_
_entity_poly.entity_id
_entity_poly.type
_entity_poly.pdbx_seq_one_letter_code
_entity_poly.pdbx_strand_id
1 'polypeptide(L)'
;MTPDAASWILREACERVGIEAVSTHSFRRTALTQLSNAGIPLRVIQEISGHQTLDELYKYLEVRPDQVRGAISALSMLAPVESTESTKSTEPAPDYLG
;
A
#
# COMPACT_ATOMS: atom_id res chain seq x y z
N MET A 1 3.10 -35.17 -7.69
CA MET A 1 2.68 -34.16 -8.67
C MET A 1 3.89 -33.29 -8.94
N THR A 2 4.49 -33.37 -10.14
CA THR A 2 5.71 -32.61 -10.44
C THR A 2 5.35 -31.12 -10.59
N PRO A 3 6.13 -30.19 -10.00
CA PRO A 3 5.87 -28.74 -10.08
C PRO A 3 5.68 -28.22 -11.51
N ASP A 4 6.33 -28.87 -12.47
CA ASP A 4 6.32 -28.49 -13.88
C ASP A 4 4.95 -28.68 -14.55
N ALA A 5 4.18 -29.72 -14.18
CA ALA A 5 2.86 -29.95 -14.78
C ALA A 5 1.85 -28.86 -14.40
N ALA A 6 1.86 -28.43 -13.13
CA ALA A 6 0.98 -27.36 -12.66
C ALA A 6 1.34 -26.01 -13.29
N SER A 7 2.63 -25.71 -13.42
CA SER A 7 3.13 -24.50 -14.09
C SER A 7 2.74 -24.48 -15.58
N TRP A 8 2.82 -25.63 -16.26
CA TRP A 8 2.48 -25.76 -17.67
C TRP A 8 0.98 -25.55 -17.93
N ILE A 9 0.12 -26.21 -17.15
CA ILE A 9 -1.34 -26.04 -17.25
C ILE A 9 -1.76 -24.60 -16.96
N LEU A 10 -1.13 -23.96 -15.96
CA LEU A 10 -1.39 -22.58 -15.60
C LEU A 10 -1.03 -21.62 -16.76
N ARG A 11 0.13 -21.82 -17.39
CA ARG A 11 0.57 -21.02 -18.55
C ARG A 11 -0.38 -21.18 -19.73
N GLU A 12 -0.75 -22.41 -20.07
CA GLU A 12 -1.68 -22.67 -21.17
C GLU A 12 -3.05 -22.02 -20.91
N ALA A 13 -3.56 -22.10 -19.67
CA ALA A 13 -4.80 -21.43 -19.30
C ALA A 13 -4.71 -19.89 -19.43
N CYS A 14 -3.58 -19.29 -19.02
CA CYS A 14 -3.36 -17.84 -19.12
C CYS A 14 -3.23 -17.36 -20.58
N GLU A 15 -2.55 -18.13 -21.43
CA GLU A 15 -2.44 -17.83 -22.87
C GLU A 15 -3.81 -17.81 -23.55
N ARG A 16 -4.71 -18.75 -23.19
CA ARG A 16 -6.08 -18.81 -23.75
C ARG A 16 -6.93 -17.58 -23.43
N VAL A 17 -6.66 -16.87 -22.33
CA VAL A 17 -7.36 -15.65 -21.93
C VAL A 17 -6.55 -14.37 -22.21
N GLY A 18 -5.42 -14.49 -22.92
CA GLY A 18 -4.58 -13.35 -23.30
C GLY A 18 -3.83 -12.69 -22.14
N ILE A 19 -3.58 -13.43 -21.04
CA ILE A 19 -2.83 -12.91 -19.89
C ILE A 19 -1.37 -13.34 -20.02
N GLU A 20 -0.47 -12.37 -20.19
CA GLU A 20 0.96 -12.60 -20.38
C GLU A 20 1.73 -12.64 -19.03
N ALA A 21 2.88 -13.33 -19.02
CA ALA A 21 3.87 -13.34 -17.92
C ALA A 21 3.40 -13.87 -16.54
N VAL A 22 2.41 -14.77 -16.52
CA VAL A 22 1.89 -15.34 -15.27
C VAL A 22 2.65 -16.61 -14.86
N SER A 23 3.02 -16.66 -13.58
CA SER A 23 3.61 -17.82 -12.90
C SER A 23 2.95 -18.06 -11.55
N THR A 24 3.16 -19.22 -10.94
CA THR A 24 2.73 -19.51 -9.57
C THR A 24 3.26 -18.49 -8.57
N HIS A 25 4.47 -17.97 -8.79
CA HIS A 25 5.05 -16.91 -7.97
C HIS A 25 4.31 -15.57 -8.16
N SER A 26 3.98 -15.19 -9.39
CA SER A 26 3.22 -13.98 -9.70
C SER A 26 1.84 -14.02 -9.04
N PHE A 27 1.13 -15.16 -9.13
CA PHE A 27 -0.15 -15.35 -8.44
C PHE A 27 -0.03 -15.23 -6.93
N ARG A 28 1.01 -15.83 -6.34
CA ARG A 28 1.26 -15.74 -4.89
C ARG A 28 1.50 -14.28 -4.49
N ARG A 29 2.30 -13.50 -5.24
CA ARG A 29 2.45 -12.05 -5.00
C ARG A 29 1.09 -11.36 -5.00
N THR A 30 0.32 -11.51 -6.09
CA THR A 30 -0.98 -10.87 -6.23
C THR A 30 -1.96 -11.22 -5.12
N ALA A 31 -2.05 -12.50 -4.74
CA ALA A 31 -2.96 -12.94 -3.67
C ALA A 31 -2.61 -12.28 -2.32
N LEU A 32 -1.33 -12.23 -1.96
CA LEU A 32 -0.87 -11.62 -0.71
C LEU A 32 -1.09 -10.11 -0.70
N THR A 33 -0.78 -9.44 -1.82
CA THR A 33 -1.03 -8.00 -1.98
C THR A 33 -2.52 -7.68 -1.87
N GLN A 34 -3.40 -8.50 -2.45
CA GLN A 34 -4.86 -8.31 -2.35
C GLN A 34 -5.38 -8.49 -0.92
N LEU A 35 -4.91 -9.50 -0.19
CA LEU A 35 -5.27 -9.69 1.22
C LEU A 35 -4.83 -8.51 2.09
N SER A 36 -3.63 -7.99 1.85
CA SER A 36 -3.13 -6.81 2.54
C SER A 36 -3.96 -5.57 2.21
N ASN A 37 -4.28 -5.37 0.94
CA ASN A 37 -5.10 -4.24 0.50
C ASN A 37 -6.53 -4.29 1.06
N ALA A 38 -7.05 -5.49 1.32
CA ALA A 38 -8.33 -5.70 2.00
C ALA A 38 -8.27 -5.41 3.52
N GLY A 39 -7.09 -5.07 4.06
CA GLY A 39 -6.91 -4.77 5.49
C GLY A 39 -6.89 -6.01 6.39
N ILE A 40 -6.70 -7.21 5.82
CA ILE A 40 -6.58 -8.44 6.61
C ILE A 40 -5.30 -8.35 7.46
N PRO A 41 -5.35 -8.68 8.78
CA PRO A 41 -4.16 -8.65 9.62
C PRO A 41 -3.02 -9.54 9.09
N LEU A 42 -1.79 -9.03 9.09
CA LEU A 42 -0.62 -9.73 8.52
C LEU A 42 -0.40 -11.12 9.12
N ARG A 43 -0.71 -11.32 10.40
CA ARG A 43 -0.61 -12.64 11.05
C ARG A 43 -1.58 -13.67 10.46
N VAL A 44 -2.77 -13.23 10.04
CA VAL A 44 -3.76 -14.11 9.37
C VAL A 44 -3.27 -14.43 7.97
N ILE A 45 -2.74 -13.45 7.25
CA ILE A 45 -2.15 -13.66 5.91
C ILE A 45 -0.97 -14.62 5.98
N GLN A 46 -0.13 -14.50 7.01
CA GLN A 46 1.00 -15.41 7.25
C GLN A 46 0.53 -16.86 7.40
N GLU A 47 -0.51 -17.09 8.21
CA GLU A 47 -1.10 -18.42 8.44
C GLU A 47 -1.66 -19.01 7.14
N ILE A 48 -2.43 -18.22 6.37
CA ILE A 48 -3.02 -18.65 5.08
C ILE A 48 -1.93 -18.99 4.06
N SER A 49 -0.86 -18.20 4.06
CA SER A 49 0.21 -18.34 3.07
C SER A 49 1.27 -19.37 3.44
N GLY A 50 1.37 -19.75 4.71
CA GLY A 50 2.37 -20.68 5.22
C GLY A 50 3.79 -20.12 5.28
N HIS A 51 3.96 -18.80 5.37
CA HIS A 51 5.29 -18.21 5.58
C HIS A 51 5.78 -18.45 7.00
N GLN A 52 7.02 -18.90 7.15
CA GLN A 52 7.57 -19.21 8.48
C GLN A 52 7.82 -17.93 9.28
N THR A 53 8.14 -16.82 8.60
CA THR A 53 8.42 -15.53 9.22
C THR A 53 7.63 -14.41 8.56
N LEU A 54 7.39 -13.33 9.30
CA LEU A 54 6.77 -12.12 8.74
C LEU A 54 7.73 -11.41 7.77
N ASP A 55 9.05 -11.51 7.97
CA ASP A 55 10.07 -10.97 7.06
C ASP A 55 9.95 -11.52 5.63
N GLU A 56 9.61 -12.80 5.48
CA GLU A 56 9.34 -13.39 4.17
C GLU A 56 8.07 -12.82 3.54
N LEU A 57 7.03 -12.57 4.35
CA LEU A 57 5.77 -12.00 3.90
C LEU A 57 5.93 -10.53 3.45
N TYR A 58 6.77 -9.74 4.13
CA TYR A 58 6.99 -8.32 3.80
C TYR A 58 7.51 -8.11 2.36
N LYS A 59 8.19 -9.08 1.76
CA LYS A 59 8.67 -9.04 0.36
C LYS A 59 7.53 -8.94 -0.68
N TYR A 60 6.30 -9.19 -0.24
CA TYR A 60 5.10 -9.23 -1.07
C TYR A 60 4.14 -8.05 -0.81
N LEU A 61 4.44 -7.22 0.19
CA LEU A 61 3.60 -6.11 0.63
C LEU A 61 4.08 -4.80 0.02
N GLU A 62 3.65 -4.54 -1.22
CA GLU A 62 3.88 -3.24 -1.85
C GLU A 62 2.93 -2.21 -1.23
N VAL A 63 3.50 -1.17 -0.61
CA VAL A 63 2.73 -0.05 -0.07
C VAL A 63 2.44 0.94 -1.19
N ARG A 64 1.16 1.21 -1.46
CA ARG A 64 0.79 2.20 -2.48
C ARG A 64 0.77 3.62 -1.88
N PRO A 65 1.15 4.67 -2.65
CA PRO A 65 1.20 6.04 -2.13
C PRO A 65 -0.13 6.58 -1.58
N ASP A 66 -1.26 6.10 -2.10
CA ASP A 66 -2.61 6.43 -1.61
C ASP A 66 -2.89 5.85 -0.23
N GLN A 67 -2.37 4.66 0.10
CA GLN A 67 -2.51 4.08 1.45
C GLN A 67 -1.76 4.93 2.48
N VAL A 68 -0.57 5.44 2.13
CA VAL A 68 0.21 6.34 2.99
C VAL A 68 -0.54 7.64 3.24
N ARG A 69 -1.08 8.26 2.18
CA ARG A 69 -1.88 9.48 2.30
C ARG A 69 -3.14 9.27 3.13
N GLY A 70 -3.83 8.15 2.95
CA GLY A 70 -5.00 7.78 3.75
C GLY A 70 -4.66 7.63 5.24
N ALA A 71 -3.55 6.98 5.56
CA ALA A 71 -3.09 6.81 6.94
C ALA A 71 -2.76 8.15 7.62
N ILE A 72 -2.07 9.05 6.91
CA ILE A 72 -1.77 10.40 7.42
C ILE A 72 -3.05 11.22 7.59
N SER A 73 -3.98 11.15 6.63
CA SER A 73 -5.26 11.85 6.71
C SER A 73 -6.09 11.37 7.91
N ALA A 74 -6.04 10.09 8.25
CA ALA A 74 -6.75 9.53 9.40
C ALA A 74 -6.24 10.13 10.73
N LEU A 75 -4.93 10.41 10.84
CA LEU A 75 -4.38 11.11 12.00
C LEU A 75 -4.81 12.58 12.05
N SER A 76 -4.86 13.26 10.90
CA SER A 76 -5.30 14.66 10.83
C SER A 76 -6.76 14.86 11.24
N MET A 77 -7.62 13.87 11.04
CA MET A 77 -9.02 13.93 11.49
C MET A 77 -9.17 13.80 13.02
N LEU A 78 -8.14 13.31 13.71
CA LEU A 78 -8.13 13.10 15.16
C LEU A 78 -7.43 14.25 15.91
N ALA A 79 -6.65 15.09 15.21
CA ALA A 79 -5.96 16.22 15.80
C ALA A 79 -6.86 17.48 15.80
N PRO A 80 -6.91 18.27 16.89
CA PRO A 80 -7.62 19.54 16.88
C PRO A 80 -6.97 20.48 15.85
N VAL A 81 -7.76 21.04 14.93
CA VAL A 81 -7.32 22.18 14.13
C VAL A 81 -7.24 23.38 15.06
N GLU A 82 -6.02 23.81 15.39
CA GLU A 82 -5.83 25.17 15.92
C GLU A 82 -6.02 26.14 14.74
N SER A 83 -7.22 26.74 14.69
CA SER A 83 -7.52 27.85 13.81
C SER A 83 -6.70 29.06 14.25
N THR A 84 -5.50 29.22 13.70
CA THR A 84 -4.75 30.47 13.82
C THR A 84 -5.41 31.50 12.92
N GLU A 85 -6.33 32.27 13.52
CA GLU A 85 -6.79 33.53 12.95
C GLU A 85 -5.59 34.45 12.76
N SER A 86 -5.17 34.62 11.50
CA SER A 86 -4.21 35.65 11.13
C SER A 86 -4.93 37.00 11.19
N THR A 87 -4.98 37.61 12.37
CA THR A 87 -5.29 39.03 12.51
C THR A 87 -4.17 39.84 11.88
N LYS A 88 -4.52 40.43 10.74
CA LYS A 88 -3.81 41.48 10.03
C LYS A 88 -3.77 42.76 10.88
N SER A 89 -2.57 43.22 11.22
CA SER A 89 -2.26 44.60 11.67
C SER A 89 -1.02 45.01 10.84
N THR A 90 -1.08 45.87 9.82
CA THR A 90 -1.20 47.35 9.90
C THR A 90 -0.26 47.86 11.00
N GLU A 91 0.91 48.45 10.76
CA GLU A 91 1.33 49.56 9.89
C GLU A 91 2.87 49.69 9.99
N PRO A 92 3.66 50.06 8.95
CA PRO A 92 5.02 50.52 9.16
C PRO A 92 5.04 52.01 9.60
N ALA A 93 5.81 52.30 10.65
CA ALA A 93 6.04 53.62 11.25
C ALA A 93 6.76 54.61 10.28
N PRO A 94 6.69 55.94 10.52
CA PRO A 94 6.88 56.95 9.48
C PRO A 94 8.35 57.20 9.11
N ASP A 95 8.56 57.62 7.85
CA ASP A 95 9.85 58.06 7.30
C ASP A 95 10.37 59.28 8.07
N TYR A 96 11.53 59.12 8.72
CA TYR A 96 12.33 60.22 9.25
C TYR A 96 13.52 60.46 8.33
N LEU A 97 13.36 61.29 7.30
CA LEU A 97 14.46 62.00 6.63
C LEU A 97 13.93 63.23 5.86
N GLY A 98 14.35 64.43 6.26
CA GLY A 98 14.24 65.67 5.47
C GLY A 98 13.40 66.78 6.09
#